data_AF-A0A9P4IT95-F1
#
_entry.id   AF-A0A9P4IT95-F1
#
_cell.length_a   1.000
_cell.length_b   1.000
_cell.length_c   1.000
_cell.angle_alpha   90.00
_cell.angle_beta   90.00
_cell.angle_gamma   90.00
#
_symmetry.space_group_name_H-M   'P 1'
#
loop_
_entity.id
_entity.type
_entity.pdbx_description
1 polymer ?
#
loop_
_entity_poly.entity_id
_entity_poly.type
_entity_poly.pdbx_seq_one_letter_code
_entity_poly.pdbx_strand_id
1 'polypeptide(L)'
;MSSYDLLMDSHDENTPSIEKPPIGLTPKDRLSHISWTLFFAIFPMIVLTITFLVFVFKYRVDVLAAPYPHLAPPSLWTEFGGHYYLSLSATFITQVSWTSSVAPICATMLLTLASYPICKSYLVQTQREGSELPTPFQLSLVIRFFNGGPFGALWSWASYCRSWRQTRRRQSSPVRQVVAVTLCVTTLSFLAFLSDTWLHNSTKAVNAPVFTPPPPLEADFGLTDHFLDCTGPNASSCILGGPGTNTLFDAKGSQLVLNNDSLSTVTVLPYTDDRGTFSYFHSAWGDNTAHRSVDYTAFTYGLQTQCRPVTNQYNLVVEDSMTPFSCSPVFSETTRDFTGDTFFGVYFSDSSMAELSKQFSVPVNNTFFFAYYSNFATVTSDDRLSDDPDLVRGTHGGSIFILFCQATVLDIHYDSINGSIARFHTSPSNTSVTNLIKIPMAFSDFSTVPLEASARKAATDSGSSSELAQNFAKSYSLIALATSGQIVTTRLAVFAQGRTIHLLTAILPGPLYTFVAVNMAFVVVGIVLAIWAARVVSDPNVHDLQSRLSVAGLAAQHFDPIRARRIMLFTWIGCLRR
;
A
#
# COMPACT_ATOMS: atom_id res chain seq x y z
N MET A 1 106.72 48.10 59.65
CA MET A 1 107.49 48.85 58.64
C MET A 1 106.99 48.36 57.28
N SER A 2 106.55 49.30 56.43
CA SER A 2 105.75 49.12 55.21
C SER A 2 106.44 48.35 54.07
N SER A 3 105.67 47.65 53.23
CA SER A 3 105.73 47.59 51.73
C SER A 3 104.95 46.37 51.21
N TYR A 4 103.80 46.52 50.54
CA TYR A 4 103.53 46.85 49.12
C TYR A 4 103.28 45.61 48.23
N ASP A 5 102.09 45.62 47.63
CA ASP A 5 101.70 45.22 46.26
C ASP A 5 101.22 43.81 45.85
N LEU A 6 100.01 43.86 45.27
CA LEU A 6 99.47 43.20 44.05
C LEU A 6 99.14 41.70 44.07
N LEU A 7 97.84 41.38 44.17
CA LEU A 7 96.98 41.09 43.01
C LEU A 7 95.53 40.83 43.46
N MET A 8 94.64 41.68 42.99
CA MET A 8 93.19 41.55 43.06
C MET A 8 92.76 40.89 41.75
N ASP A 9 92.03 39.78 41.79
CA ASP A 9 91.26 39.32 40.64
C ASP A 9 89.87 38.86 41.07
N SER A 10 88.90 39.34 40.31
CA SER A 10 87.46 39.32 40.53
C SER A 10 86.85 37.99 40.08
N HIS A 11 86.09 37.33 40.95
CA HIS A 11 85.24 36.21 40.57
C HIS A 11 83.82 36.70 40.33
N ASP A 12 83.44 36.79 39.04
CA ASP A 12 82.09 37.07 38.56
C ASP A 12 81.15 35.89 38.83
N GLU A 13 80.01 36.22 39.42
CA GLU A 13 78.88 35.34 39.71
C GLU A 13 77.98 35.27 38.46
N ASN A 14 78.11 34.18 37.70
CA ASN A 14 77.31 33.92 36.51
C ASN A 14 75.82 33.71 36.88
N THR A 15 75.02 34.73 36.61
CA THR A 15 73.56 34.67 36.56
C THR A 15 73.13 33.94 35.27
N PRO A 16 72.35 32.83 35.35
CA PRO A 16 71.80 32.22 34.15
C PRO A 16 70.71 33.12 33.57
N SER A 17 70.95 33.57 32.34
CA SER A 17 70.04 34.32 31.49
C SER A 17 68.65 33.69 31.46
N ILE A 18 67.64 34.50 31.78
CA ILE A 18 66.22 34.19 31.65
C ILE A 18 65.91 33.90 30.18
N GLU A 19 65.83 32.61 29.85
CA GLU A 19 65.41 32.09 28.57
C GLU A 19 63.93 32.45 28.32
N LYS A 20 63.64 33.05 27.16
CA LYS A 20 62.30 33.48 26.74
C LYS A 20 61.26 32.35 26.92
N PRO A 21 60.02 32.65 27.36
CA PRO A 21 58.96 31.65 27.44
C PRO A 21 58.68 31.04 26.05
N PRO A 22 58.29 29.76 25.98
CA PRO A 22 58.08 29.08 24.70
C PRO A 22 56.94 29.75 23.94
N ILE A 23 57.07 29.72 22.61
CA ILE A 23 56.09 30.19 21.63
C ILE A 23 54.74 29.54 21.97
N GLY A 24 53.86 30.29 22.65
CA GLY A 24 52.49 29.86 22.88
C GLY A 24 51.80 29.67 21.53
N LEU A 25 50.95 28.63 21.42
CA LEU A 25 50.07 28.42 20.28
C LEU A 25 49.41 29.75 19.89
N THR A 26 49.50 30.10 18.61
CA THR A 26 48.92 31.35 18.13
C THR A 26 47.41 31.32 18.35
N PRO A 27 46.73 32.47 18.52
CA PRO A 27 45.27 32.51 18.62
C PRO A 27 44.57 31.74 17.50
N LYS A 28 45.18 31.72 16.31
CA LYS A 28 44.73 30.97 15.12
C LYS A 28 44.78 29.45 15.34
N ASP A 29 45.84 28.93 15.93
CA ASP A 29 45.99 27.49 16.19
C ASP A 29 44.98 27.00 17.23
N ARG A 30 44.70 27.84 18.25
CA ARG A 30 43.70 27.52 19.28
C ARG A 30 42.28 27.51 18.73
N LEU A 31 41.94 28.47 17.86
CA LEU A 31 40.64 28.50 17.19
C LEU A 31 40.48 27.32 16.21
N SER A 32 41.56 26.93 15.54
CA SER A 32 41.60 25.74 14.69
C SER A 32 41.27 24.46 15.47
N HIS A 33 41.85 24.29 16.67
CA HIS A 33 41.54 23.13 17.51
C HIS A 33 40.06 23.05 17.92
N ILE A 34 39.46 24.20 18.30
CA ILE A 34 38.02 24.28 18.61
C ILE A 34 37.17 23.94 17.37
N SER A 35 37.56 24.45 16.20
CA SER A 35 36.87 24.17 14.94
C SER A 35 36.90 22.69 14.58
N TRP A 36 38.05 22.03 14.70
CA TRP A 36 38.19 20.59 14.46
C TRP A 36 37.38 19.77 15.46
N THR A 37 37.43 20.14 16.74
CA THR A 37 36.65 19.45 17.79
C THR A 37 35.15 19.56 17.52
N LEU A 38 34.68 20.75 17.12
CA LEU A 38 33.29 20.96 16.72
C LEU A 38 32.94 20.11 15.49
N PHE A 39 33.79 20.12 14.46
CA PHE A 39 33.57 19.34 13.25
C PHE A 39 33.38 17.86 13.58
N PHE A 40 34.28 17.23 14.34
CA PHE A 40 34.14 15.83 14.73
C PHE A 40 32.93 15.57 15.65
N ALA A 41 32.48 16.56 16.42
CA ALA A 41 31.29 16.41 17.26
C ALA A 41 29.97 16.44 16.46
N ILE A 42 29.83 17.36 15.49
CA ILE A 42 28.55 17.60 14.80
C ILE A 42 28.46 16.96 13.42
N PHE A 43 29.59 16.84 12.70
CA PHE A 43 29.59 16.37 11.31
C PHE A 43 28.99 14.97 11.16
N PRO A 44 29.35 13.97 12.00
CA PRO A 44 28.73 12.64 11.91
C PRO A 44 27.22 12.67 12.11
N MET A 45 26.72 13.48 13.05
CA MET A 45 25.29 13.59 13.37
C MET A 45 24.51 14.23 12.22
N ILE A 46 25.07 15.27 11.58
CA ILE A 46 24.47 15.92 10.42
C ILE A 46 24.44 14.96 9.23
N VAL A 47 25.57 14.30 8.92
CA VAL A 47 25.67 13.36 7.79
C VAL A 47 24.70 12.20 7.96
N LEU A 48 24.60 11.59 9.14
CA LEU A 48 23.64 10.52 9.41
C LEU A 48 22.19 10.98 9.23
N THR A 49 21.86 12.17 9.75
CA THR A 49 20.49 12.71 9.65
C THR A 49 20.11 13.02 8.20
N ILE A 50 20.99 13.67 7.43
CA ILE A 50 20.76 13.99 6.02
C ILE A 50 20.64 12.70 5.21
N THR A 51 21.57 11.77 5.40
CA THR A 51 21.59 10.49 4.67
C THR A 51 20.29 9.73 4.92
N PHE A 52 19.86 9.62 6.17
CA PHE A 52 18.61 8.96 6.54
C PHE A 52 17.38 9.62 5.88
N LEU A 53 17.28 10.95 5.95
CA LEU A 53 16.17 11.68 5.31
C LEU A 53 16.16 11.52 3.79
N VAL A 54 17.33 11.54 3.14
CA VAL A 54 17.44 11.30 1.70
C VAL A 54 16.93 9.91 1.35
N PHE A 55 17.30 8.87 2.12
CA PHE A 55 16.76 7.53 1.89
C PHE A 55 15.24 7.47 2.07
N VAL A 56 14.72 8.06 3.14
CA VAL A 56 13.27 8.07 3.42
C VAL A 56 12.49 8.78 2.31
N PHE A 57 12.92 9.96 1.87
CA PHE A 57 12.15 10.71 0.87
C PHE A 57 12.39 10.25 -0.57
N LYS A 58 13.59 9.78 -0.91
CA LYS A 58 13.90 9.32 -2.28
C LYS A 58 13.28 7.97 -2.62
N TYR A 59 13.19 7.06 -1.65
CA TYR A 59 12.64 5.71 -1.83
C TYR A 59 11.21 5.56 -1.32
N ARG A 60 10.54 6.69 -1.06
CA ARG A 60 9.14 6.70 -0.67
C ARG A 60 8.26 6.19 -1.80
N VAL A 61 7.36 5.27 -1.47
CA VAL A 61 6.31 4.76 -2.35
C VAL A 61 4.98 5.19 -1.78
N ASP A 62 4.17 5.89 -2.59
CA ASP A 62 2.82 6.28 -2.18
C ASP A 62 1.85 5.13 -2.48
N VAL A 63 1.66 4.25 -1.50
CA VAL A 63 0.73 3.11 -1.55
C VAL A 63 -0.73 3.55 -1.80
N LEU A 64 -1.08 4.75 -1.36
CA LEU A 64 -2.41 5.34 -1.50
C LEU A 64 -2.63 6.00 -2.88
N ALA A 65 -1.58 6.15 -3.68
CA ALA A 65 -1.67 6.75 -5.01
C ALA A 65 -2.13 5.70 -6.04
N ALA A 66 -3.43 5.42 -6.06
CA ALA A 66 -4.05 4.67 -7.14
C ALA A 66 -4.31 5.61 -8.34
N PRO A 67 -3.96 5.22 -9.58
CA PRO A 67 -4.33 5.99 -10.77
C PRO A 67 -5.85 6.23 -10.86
N TYR A 68 -6.64 5.26 -10.42
CA TYR A 68 -8.10 5.32 -10.39
C TYR A 68 -8.62 5.03 -8.98
N PRO A 69 -8.87 6.07 -8.15
CA PRO A 69 -9.25 5.89 -6.75
C PRO A 69 -10.54 5.08 -6.52
N HIS A 70 -11.46 5.06 -7.49
CA HIS A 70 -12.70 4.28 -7.40
C HIS A 70 -12.48 2.77 -7.57
N LEU A 71 -11.37 2.36 -8.19
CA LEU A 71 -10.95 0.96 -8.31
C LEU A 71 -10.08 0.51 -7.12
N ALA A 72 -9.66 1.44 -6.25
CA ALA A 72 -8.94 1.10 -5.04
C ALA A 72 -9.90 0.58 -3.96
N PRO A 73 -9.56 -0.50 -3.26
CA PRO A 73 -10.41 -1.02 -2.20
C PRO A 73 -10.58 0.02 -1.08
N PRO A 74 -11.79 0.22 -0.52
CA PRO A 74 -12.01 1.20 0.55
C PRO A 74 -11.14 0.94 1.79
N SER A 75 -10.78 -0.32 2.05
CA SER A 75 -9.92 -0.73 3.16
C SER A 75 -8.49 -0.21 3.06
N LEU A 76 -8.04 0.24 1.88
CA LEU A 76 -6.68 0.70 1.65
C LEU A 76 -6.31 1.87 2.59
N TRP A 77 -7.22 2.82 2.76
CA TRP A 77 -7.00 3.99 3.62
C TRP A 77 -6.95 3.63 5.10
N THR A 78 -7.79 2.68 5.52
CA THR A 78 -7.83 2.23 6.92
C THR A 78 -6.61 1.38 7.29
N GLU A 79 -6.10 0.60 6.34
CA GLU A 79 -4.99 -0.34 6.58
C GLU A 79 -3.62 0.32 6.41
N PHE A 80 -3.46 1.17 5.40
CA PHE A 80 -2.18 1.78 5.04
C PHE A 80 -2.09 3.28 5.34
N GLY A 81 -3.10 3.86 5.99
CA GLY A 81 -3.07 5.26 6.41
C GLY A 81 -1.99 5.54 7.47
N GLY A 82 -1.39 6.74 7.41
CA GLY A 82 -0.57 7.28 8.52
C GLY A 82 0.88 6.78 8.61
N HIS A 83 1.37 6.05 7.62
CA HIS A 83 2.75 5.53 7.57
C HIS A 83 3.47 6.01 6.31
N TYR A 84 4.80 6.11 6.39
CA TYR A 84 5.65 6.24 5.21
C TYR A 84 6.10 4.86 4.76
N TYR A 85 5.86 4.53 3.50
CA TYR A 85 6.28 3.26 2.90
C TYR A 85 7.50 3.46 2.02
N LEU A 86 8.48 2.57 2.16
CA LEU A 86 9.76 2.63 1.46
C LEU A 86 10.02 1.35 0.67
N SER A 87 10.56 1.50 -0.54
CA SER A 87 11.03 0.37 -1.37
C SER A 87 12.44 -0.10 -0.97
N LEU A 88 12.68 -0.24 0.34
CA LEU A 88 13.95 -0.71 0.92
C LEU A 88 13.64 -1.75 1.99
N SER A 89 14.60 -2.63 2.30
CA SER A 89 14.41 -3.60 3.37
C SER A 89 14.43 -2.91 4.74
N ALA A 90 13.61 -3.41 5.67
CA ALA A 90 13.56 -2.86 7.03
C ALA A 90 14.94 -2.94 7.70
N THR A 91 15.68 -4.03 7.46
CA THR A 91 17.05 -4.23 7.94
C THR A 91 18.04 -3.21 7.40
N PHE A 92 17.89 -2.77 6.15
CA PHE A 92 18.78 -1.74 5.60
C PHE A 92 18.55 -0.39 6.29
N ILE A 93 17.28 0.00 6.49
CA ILE A 93 16.93 1.25 7.17
C ILE A 93 17.46 1.26 8.61
N THR A 94 17.31 0.15 9.35
CA THR A 94 17.83 0.03 10.71
C THR A 94 19.37 0.02 10.73
N GLN A 95 20.03 -0.53 9.70
CA GLN A 95 21.49 -0.44 9.59
C GLN A 95 22.00 0.97 9.24
N VAL A 96 21.19 1.86 8.67
CA VAL A 96 21.63 3.22 8.37
C VAL A 96 21.51 4.14 9.60
N SER A 97 20.64 3.82 10.57
CA SER A 97 20.50 4.61 11.80
C SER A 97 21.43 4.11 12.91
N TRP A 98 22.67 4.61 12.92
CA TRP A 98 23.70 4.31 13.95
C TRP A 98 23.90 5.44 14.96
N THR A 99 22.91 6.31 15.10
CA THR A 99 22.95 7.45 16.02
C THR A 99 23.23 7.02 17.46
N SER A 100 22.69 5.89 17.90
CA SER A 100 22.92 5.31 19.24
C SER A 100 24.40 5.02 19.53
N SER A 101 25.19 4.68 18.51
CA SER A 101 26.63 4.41 18.64
C SER A 101 27.48 5.67 18.52
N VAL A 102 27.07 6.62 17.69
CA VAL A 102 27.84 7.84 17.41
C VAL A 102 27.62 8.93 18.47
N ALA A 103 26.41 9.06 19.02
CA ALA A 103 26.09 10.10 20.00
C ALA A 103 26.98 10.05 21.28
N PRO A 104 27.27 8.89 21.90
CA PRO A 104 28.18 8.80 23.04
C PRO A 104 29.62 9.19 22.68
N ILE A 105 30.08 8.90 21.46
CA ILE A 105 31.42 9.30 20.99
C ILE A 105 31.46 10.82 20.84
N CYS A 106 30.48 11.41 20.16
CA CYS A 106 30.39 12.86 19.98
C CYS A 106 30.22 13.59 21.32
N ALA A 107 29.57 12.98 22.31
CA ALA A 107 29.39 13.54 23.65
C ALA A 107 30.72 13.84 24.36
N THR A 108 31.72 12.99 24.17
CA THR A 108 33.06 13.23 24.72
C THR A 108 33.71 14.48 24.09
N MET A 109 33.50 14.72 22.80
CA MET A 109 33.97 15.90 22.08
C MET A 109 33.21 17.19 22.50
N LEU A 110 31.94 17.06 22.90
CA LEU A 110 31.20 18.18 23.48
C LEU A 110 31.75 18.58 24.86
N LEU A 111 32.15 17.60 25.67
CA LEU A 111 32.77 17.85 26.98
C LEU A 111 34.15 18.51 26.84
N THR A 112 34.94 18.19 25.82
CA THR A 112 36.20 18.89 25.56
C THR A 112 35.97 20.35 25.16
N LEU A 113 34.95 20.65 24.34
CA LEU A 113 34.56 22.04 24.04
C LEU A 113 34.11 22.79 25.30
N ALA A 114 33.34 22.14 26.18
CA ALA A 114 32.90 22.74 27.44
C ALA A 114 34.03 22.98 28.44
N SER A 115 35.16 22.27 28.32
CA SER A 115 36.29 22.43 29.24
C SER A 115 36.91 23.84 29.19
N TYR A 116 36.92 24.51 28.03
CA TYR A 116 37.46 25.86 27.87
C TYR A 116 36.75 26.91 28.72
N PRO A 117 35.43 27.14 28.59
CA PRO A 117 34.73 28.14 29.40
C PRO A 117 34.75 27.84 30.90
N ILE A 118 34.78 26.55 31.27
CA ILE A 118 34.85 26.13 32.67
C ILE A 118 36.22 26.46 33.27
N CYS A 119 37.31 26.23 32.51
CA CYS A 119 38.67 26.62 32.94
C CYS A 119 38.78 28.14 33.11
N LYS A 120 38.15 28.95 32.25
CA LYS A 120 38.08 30.41 32.46
C LYS A 120 37.32 30.78 33.73
N SER A 121 36.18 30.14 33.99
CA SER A 121 35.42 30.37 35.22
C SER A 121 36.25 30.09 36.47
N TYR A 122 37.08 29.04 36.42
CA TYR A 122 38.04 28.71 37.47
C TYR A 122 39.15 29.77 37.60
N LEU A 123 39.79 30.19 36.50
CA LEU A 123 40.83 31.23 36.53
C LEU A 123 40.33 32.56 37.10
N VAL A 124 39.15 33.00 36.68
CA VAL A 124 38.53 34.23 37.19
C VAL A 124 38.28 34.13 38.70
N GLN A 125 37.94 32.95 39.22
CA GLN A 125 37.78 32.75 40.66
C GLN A 125 39.12 32.81 41.39
N THR A 126 40.19 32.21 40.85
CA THR A 126 41.53 32.27 41.49
C THR A 126 42.07 33.70 41.62
N GLN A 127 41.63 34.62 40.77
CA GLN A 127 42.06 36.03 40.79
C GLN A 127 41.22 36.92 41.73
N ARG A 128 40.07 36.44 42.20
CA ARG A 128 39.18 37.21 43.09
C ARG A 128 39.42 36.84 44.54
N GLU A 129 39.81 37.81 45.36
CA GLU A 129 39.91 37.65 46.81
C GLU A 129 38.53 37.29 47.41
N GLY A 130 38.49 36.27 48.28
CA GLY A 130 37.27 35.80 48.93
C GLY A 130 36.37 34.86 48.10
N SER A 131 36.82 34.38 46.94
CA SER A 131 36.07 33.41 46.13
C SER A 131 36.11 31.99 46.72
N GLU A 132 35.01 31.24 46.61
CA GLU A 132 34.92 29.84 47.02
C GLU A 132 35.70 28.93 46.05
N LEU A 133 37.01 28.80 46.26
CA LEU A 133 37.86 27.88 45.50
C LEU A 133 37.42 26.41 45.70
N PRO A 134 37.47 25.57 44.65
CA PRO A 134 37.15 24.16 44.79
C PRO A 134 38.11 23.47 45.76
N THR A 135 37.55 22.61 46.61
CA THR A 135 38.36 21.72 47.44
C THR A 135 39.16 20.74 46.55
N PRO A 136 40.25 20.13 47.06
CA PRO A 136 41.02 19.14 46.29
C PRO A 136 40.17 18.01 45.71
N PHE A 137 39.12 17.60 46.44
CA PHE A 137 38.13 16.62 45.97
C PHE A 137 37.21 17.18 44.87
N GLN A 138 36.76 18.43 44.98
CA GLN A 138 35.97 19.09 43.93
C GLN A 138 36.78 19.28 42.64
N LEU A 139 38.09 19.57 42.76
CA LEU A 139 39.00 19.66 41.61
C LEU A 139 39.21 18.28 40.96
N SER A 140 39.43 17.23 41.76
CA SER A 140 39.57 15.86 41.22
C SER A 140 38.30 15.40 40.50
N LEU A 141 37.12 15.83 40.97
CA LEU A 141 35.85 15.59 40.31
C LEU A 141 35.78 16.27 38.93
N VAL A 142 36.17 17.54 38.83
CA VAL A 142 36.23 18.30 37.56
C VAL A 142 37.17 17.63 36.56
N ILE A 143 38.37 17.22 37.00
CA ILE A 143 39.33 16.49 36.19
C ILE A 143 38.71 15.17 35.70
N ARG A 144 38.00 14.44 36.58
CA ARG A 144 37.35 13.17 36.22
C ARG A 144 36.28 13.32 35.14
N PHE A 145 35.56 14.45 35.11
CA PHE A 145 34.61 14.77 34.05
C PHE A 145 35.29 15.10 32.71
N PHE A 146 36.43 15.80 32.73
CA PHE A 146 37.16 16.14 31.50
C PHE A 146 37.86 14.96 30.83
N ASN A 147 38.22 13.92 31.58
CA ASN A 147 38.91 12.75 31.04
C ASN A 147 37.96 11.65 30.51
N GLY A 148 36.74 12.02 30.11
CA GLY A 148 35.90 11.17 29.22
C GLY A 148 35.07 10.07 29.89
N GLY A 149 34.99 10.03 31.22
CA GLY A 149 34.17 9.05 31.95
C GLY A 149 32.90 9.65 32.57
N PRO A 150 31.87 10.07 31.78
CA PRO A 150 30.74 10.84 32.30
C PRO A 150 29.93 10.07 33.35
N PHE A 151 29.67 8.78 33.14
CA PHE A 151 28.92 7.95 34.11
C PHE A 151 29.68 7.74 35.43
N GLY A 152 30.97 7.40 35.36
CA GLY A 152 31.80 7.24 36.56
C GLY A 152 31.99 8.53 37.34
N ALA A 153 32.10 9.67 36.65
CA ALA A 153 32.19 10.99 37.26
C ALA A 153 30.85 11.43 37.88
N LEU A 154 29.72 11.20 37.21
CA LEU A 154 28.38 11.45 37.76
C LEU A 154 28.09 10.60 39.00
N TRP A 155 28.48 9.32 39.00
CA TRP A 155 28.34 8.45 40.18
C TRP A 155 29.19 8.97 41.36
N SER A 156 30.42 9.40 41.09
CA SER A 156 31.30 9.99 42.10
C SER A 156 30.77 11.32 42.65
N TRP A 157 30.10 12.11 41.81
CA TRP A 157 29.41 13.32 42.23
C TRP A 157 28.15 13.02 43.05
N ALA A 158 27.36 12.02 42.64
CA ALA A 158 26.18 11.58 43.37
C ALA A 158 26.55 11.02 44.75
N SER A 159 27.62 10.22 44.84
CA SER A 159 28.14 9.72 46.10
C SER A 159 28.67 10.85 46.98
N TYR A 160 29.36 11.85 46.40
CA TYR A 160 29.74 13.09 47.11
C TYR A 160 28.52 13.83 47.69
N CYS A 161 27.44 13.98 46.91
CA CYS A 161 26.21 14.62 47.34
C CYS A 161 25.46 13.85 48.45
N ARG A 162 25.56 12.50 48.44
CA ARG A 162 24.83 11.59 49.34
C ARG A 162 25.59 11.26 50.63
N SER A 163 26.89 11.00 50.54
CA SER A 163 27.73 10.48 51.65
C SER A 163 28.17 11.56 52.65
N TRP A 164 28.19 12.83 52.27
CA TRP A 164 28.71 13.94 53.09
C TRP A 164 27.62 14.93 53.53
N ARG A 165 26.46 14.43 53.98
CA ARG A 165 25.30 15.26 54.35
C ARG A 165 25.54 16.21 55.54
N GLN A 166 26.52 15.97 56.42
CA GLN A 166 26.71 16.75 57.66
C GLN A 166 27.82 17.81 57.62
N THR A 167 28.69 17.85 56.60
CA THR A 167 29.88 18.76 56.53
C THR A 167 30.00 19.44 55.17
N ARG A 168 28.91 19.98 54.63
CA ARG A 168 28.91 20.59 53.28
C ARG A 168 29.64 21.93 53.25
N ARG A 169 30.71 22.03 52.45
CA ARG A 169 31.08 23.29 51.78
C ARG A 169 30.21 23.47 50.52
N ARG A 170 29.82 24.71 50.21
CA ARG A 170 29.07 25.03 48.98
C ARG A 170 29.84 24.57 47.74
N GLN A 171 29.12 24.13 46.71
CA GLN A 171 29.73 23.70 45.45
C GLN A 171 30.23 24.93 44.69
N SER A 172 31.52 24.93 44.35
CA SER A 172 32.13 25.97 43.51
C SER A 172 31.47 26.02 42.13
N SER A 173 31.43 27.20 41.53
CA SER A 173 30.82 27.42 40.21
C SER A 173 31.36 26.50 39.08
N PRO A 174 32.67 26.16 39.00
CA PRO A 174 33.19 25.27 37.97
C PRO A 174 32.62 23.85 38.09
N VAL A 175 32.48 23.32 39.31
CA VAL A 175 31.88 22.00 39.56
C VAL A 175 30.42 21.99 39.08
N ARG A 176 29.64 23.03 39.40
CA ARG A 176 28.25 23.15 38.96
C ARG A 176 28.12 23.21 37.44
N GLN A 177 28.99 23.96 36.77
CA GLN A 177 29.01 24.08 35.31
C GLN A 177 29.34 22.75 34.63
N VAL A 178 30.39 22.06 35.09
CA VAL A 178 30.79 20.74 34.54
C VAL A 178 29.67 19.71 34.71
N VAL A 179 29.08 19.64 35.90
CA VAL A 179 27.98 18.71 36.18
C VAL A 179 26.77 19.04 35.30
N ALA A 180 26.40 20.32 35.16
CA ALA A 180 25.29 20.74 34.31
C ALA A 180 25.49 20.36 32.84
N VAL A 181 26.67 20.63 32.27
CA VAL A 181 26.98 20.26 30.89
C VAL A 181 27.04 18.75 30.71
N THR A 182 27.67 18.02 31.65
CA THR A 182 27.74 16.55 31.57
C THR A 182 26.34 15.93 31.65
N LEU A 183 25.48 16.42 32.54
CA LEU A 183 24.08 15.98 32.59
C LEU A 183 23.36 16.27 31.28
N CYS A 184 23.51 17.46 30.70
CA CYS A 184 22.88 17.81 29.42
C CYS A 184 23.34 16.92 28.26
N VAL A 185 24.65 16.69 28.14
CA VAL A 185 25.21 15.88 27.06
C VAL A 185 24.87 14.39 27.23
N THR A 186 24.86 13.88 28.47
CA THR A 186 24.46 12.49 28.75
C THR A 186 22.96 12.27 28.55
N THR A 187 22.10 13.22 28.93
CA THR A 187 20.66 13.12 28.64
C THR A 187 20.40 13.16 27.13
N LEU A 188 21.09 14.02 26.38
CA LEU A 188 20.99 14.02 24.91
C LEU A 188 21.44 12.70 24.29
N SER A 189 22.54 12.12 24.78
CA SER A 189 23.02 10.81 24.30
C SER A 189 22.01 9.70 24.61
N PHE A 190 21.37 9.75 25.78
CA PHE A 190 20.33 8.80 26.16
C PHE A 190 19.05 8.98 25.33
N LEU A 191 18.63 10.21 25.08
CA LEU A 191 17.51 10.51 24.17
C LEU A 191 17.81 10.04 22.75
N ALA A 192 19.05 10.20 22.28
CA ALA A 192 19.48 9.73 20.97
C ALA A 192 19.34 8.21 20.87
N PHE A 193 19.84 7.49 21.89
CA PHE A 193 19.65 6.04 22.02
C PHE A 193 18.17 5.62 22.04
N LEU A 194 17.33 6.29 22.83
CA LEU A 194 15.90 5.99 22.90
C LEU A 194 15.18 6.27 21.57
N SER A 195 15.49 7.39 20.92
CA SER A 195 14.89 7.76 19.64
C SER A 195 15.25 6.77 18.53
N ASP A 196 16.50 6.32 18.49
CA ASP A 196 16.99 5.32 17.55
C ASP A 196 16.32 3.96 17.81
N THR A 197 16.26 3.53 19.08
CA THR A 197 15.55 2.30 19.48
C THR A 197 14.07 2.35 19.13
N TRP A 198 13.42 3.50 19.33
CA TRP A 198 12.01 3.68 19.01
C TRP A 198 11.77 3.62 17.50
N LEU A 199 12.67 4.19 16.70
CA LEU A 199 12.65 4.09 15.24
C LEU A 199 12.81 2.63 14.78
N HIS A 200 13.77 1.88 15.33
CA HIS A 200 13.98 0.47 15.03
C HIS A 200 12.74 -0.38 15.32
N ASN A 201 12.14 -0.20 16.49
CA ASN A 201 10.96 -0.96 16.91
C ASN A 201 9.69 -0.60 16.13
N SER A 202 9.61 0.64 15.64
CA SER A 202 8.45 1.13 14.86
C SER A 202 8.57 0.80 13.37
N THR A 203 9.75 0.41 12.90
CA THR A 203 10.00 0.07 11.50
C THR A 203 9.62 -1.39 11.26
N LYS A 204 8.68 -1.63 10.35
CA LYS A 204 8.18 -2.99 10.04
C LYS A 204 8.14 -3.23 8.54
N ALA A 205 8.38 -4.48 8.14
CA ALA A 205 8.16 -4.92 6.77
C ALA A 205 6.67 -5.30 6.61
N VAL A 206 6.01 -4.73 5.61
CA VAL A 206 4.58 -4.93 5.33
C VAL A 206 4.42 -5.22 3.84
N ASN A 207 3.58 -6.20 3.51
CA ASN A 207 3.15 -6.44 2.14
C ASN A 207 2.05 -5.43 1.79
N ALA A 208 2.34 -4.51 0.88
CA ALA A 208 1.41 -3.47 0.47
C ALA A 208 1.13 -3.56 -1.04
N PRO A 209 -0.12 -3.35 -1.48
CA PRO A 209 -0.44 -3.27 -2.90
C PRO A 209 0.07 -1.95 -3.47
N VAL A 210 0.80 -2.00 -4.57
CA VAL A 210 1.20 -0.83 -5.35
C VAL A 210 0.42 -0.86 -6.66
N PHE A 211 -0.18 0.28 -6.99
CA PHE A 211 -0.98 0.44 -8.19
C PHE A 211 -0.15 1.07 -9.30
N THR A 212 -0.17 0.47 -10.48
CA THR A 212 0.57 0.95 -11.66
C THR A 212 -0.33 0.91 -12.88
N PRO A 213 -0.08 1.75 -13.91
CA PRO A 213 -0.79 1.61 -15.18
C PRO A 213 -0.49 0.23 -15.79
N PRO A 214 -1.51 -0.60 -16.09
CA PRO A 214 -1.31 -1.92 -16.66
C PRO A 214 -1.05 -1.81 -18.16
N PRO A 215 -0.57 -2.88 -18.82
CA PRO A 215 -0.65 -2.97 -20.26
C PRO A 215 -2.12 -2.88 -20.73
N PRO A 216 -2.37 -2.51 -22.00
CA PRO A 216 -3.72 -2.43 -22.56
C PRO A 216 -4.49 -3.74 -22.30
N LEU A 217 -5.66 -3.62 -21.65
CA LEU A 217 -6.50 -4.75 -21.28
C LEU A 217 -7.79 -4.72 -22.11
N GLU A 218 -8.03 -5.78 -22.87
CA GLU A 218 -9.28 -5.99 -23.61
C GLU A 218 -10.33 -6.66 -22.72
N ALA A 219 -11.06 -5.85 -21.96
CA ALA A 219 -12.11 -6.32 -21.06
C ALA A 219 -13.43 -5.56 -21.22
N ASP A 220 -13.44 -4.47 -22.00
CA ASP A 220 -14.65 -3.74 -22.36
C ASP A 220 -15.33 -4.40 -23.57
N PHE A 221 -16.59 -4.06 -23.82
CA PHE A 221 -17.35 -4.61 -24.95
C PHE A 221 -18.03 -3.52 -25.75
N GLY A 222 -18.17 -3.76 -27.04
CA GLY A 222 -19.08 -3.00 -27.88
C GLY A 222 -19.57 -3.82 -29.06
N LEU A 223 -20.53 -3.26 -29.80
CA LEU A 223 -20.98 -3.88 -31.03
C LEU A 223 -19.85 -3.90 -32.06
N THR A 224 -19.74 -4.99 -32.80
CA THR A 224 -18.86 -5.09 -33.97
C THR A 224 -19.36 -4.14 -35.06
N ASP A 225 -18.45 -3.56 -35.85
CA ASP A 225 -18.79 -2.51 -36.84
C ASP A 225 -19.91 -2.91 -37.80
N HIS A 226 -19.97 -4.19 -38.18
CA HIS A 226 -21.03 -4.74 -39.04
C HIS A 226 -22.43 -4.55 -38.46
N PHE A 227 -22.58 -4.63 -37.13
CA PHE A 227 -23.89 -4.59 -36.45
C PHE A 227 -24.30 -3.20 -35.97
N LEU A 228 -23.46 -2.17 -36.16
CA LEU A 228 -23.78 -0.78 -35.78
C LEU A 228 -24.93 -0.22 -36.62
N ASP A 229 -24.98 -0.55 -37.91
CA ASP A 229 -26.01 -0.08 -38.84
C ASP A 229 -27.29 -0.93 -38.83
N CYS A 230 -27.29 -2.02 -38.05
CA CYS A 230 -28.38 -2.98 -37.97
C CYS A 230 -29.50 -2.46 -37.06
N THR A 231 -30.21 -1.46 -37.56
CA THR A 231 -31.29 -0.77 -36.85
C THR A 231 -32.67 -1.24 -37.31
N GLY A 232 -33.59 -1.37 -36.34
CA GLY A 232 -35.01 -1.63 -36.59
C GLY A 232 -35.27 -2.89 -37.44
N PRO A 233 -36.03 -2.79 -38.55
CA PRO A 233 -36.49 -3.94 -39.32
C PRO A 233 -35.38 -4.67 -40.09
N ASN A 234 -34.22 -4.05 -40.29
CA ASN A 234 -33.11 -4.65 -41.04
C ASN A 234 -32.24 -5.59 -40.18
N ALA A 235 -32.44 -5.62 -38.86
CA ALA A 235 -31.61 -6.39 -37.94
C ALA A 235 -31.57 -7.89 -38.27
N SER A 236 -32.66 -8.46 -38.80
CA SER A 236 -32.66 -9.86 -39.21
C SER A 236 -31.82 -10.17 -40.43
N SER A 237 -31.72 -9.22 -41.36
CA SER A 237 -30.85 -9.38 -42.53
C SER A 237 -29.36 -9.29 -42.17
N CYS A 238 -29.04 -8.73 -41.00
CA CYS A 238 -27.67 -8.66 -40.50
C CYS A 238 -27.24 -9.90 -39.71
N ILE A 239 -28.12 -10.40 -38.83
CA ILE A 239 -27.74 -11.44 -37.86
C ILE A 239 -27.93 -12.85 -38.43
N LEU A 240 -28.83 -12.99 -39.41
CA LEU A 240 -29.07 -14.26 -40.09
C LEU A 240 -28.23 -14.30 -41.39
N GLY A 241 -27.80 -15.50 -41.78
CA GLY A 241 -26.93 -15.77 -42.94
C GLY A 241 -27.53 -15.45 -44.31
N GLY A 242 -28.65 -14.72 -44.37
CA GLY A 242 -29.34 -14.28 -45.57
C GLY A 242 -30.87 -14.27 -45.42
N PRO A 243 -31.60 -13.58 -46.32
CA PRO A 243 -33.05 -13.56 -46.31
C PRO A 243 -33.64 -14.98 -46.43
N GLY A 244 -34.51 -15.36 -45.50
CA GLY A 244 -35.18 -16.67 -45.50
C GLY A 244 -34.33 -17.84 -44.97
N THR A 245 -33.16 -17.57 -44.40
CA THR A 245 -32.36 -18.59 -43.69
C THR A 245 -32.61 -18.53 -42.19
N ASN A 246 -32.70 -19.69 -41.53
CA ASN A 246 -32.77 -19.82 -40.06
C ASN A 246 -31.38 -20.03 -39.43
N THR A 247 -30.32 -19.61 -40.13
CA THR A 247 -28.93 -19.81 -39.70
C THR A 247 -28.33 -18.48 -39.27
N LEU A 248 -27.50 -18.51 -38.21
CA LEU A 248 -26.74 -17.34 -37.78
C LEU A 248 -25.68 -16.95 -38.82
N PHE A 249 -25.37 -15.65 -38.90
CA PHE A 249 -24.29 -15.12 -39.74
C PHE A 249 -22.93 -15.74 -39.35
N ASP A 250 -22.61 -15.79 -38.05
CA ASP A 250 -21.45 -16.51 -37.52
C ASP A 250 -21.87 -17.54 -36.47
N ALA A 251 -22.47 -18.65 -36.94
CA ALA A 251 -22.83 -19.77 -36.08
C ALA A 251 -21.61 -20.40 -35.37
N LYS A 252 -20.42 -20.34 -35.99
CA LYS A 252 -19.19 -20.89 -35.42
C LYS A 252 -18.75 -20.07 -34.21
N GLY A 253 -18.70 -18.73 -34.33
CA GLY A 253 -18.39 -17.82 -33.23
C GLY A 253 -19.35 -18.03 -32.06
N SER A 254 -20.66 -18.03 -32.33
CA SER A 254 -21.67 -18.28 -31.29
C SER A 254 -21.53 -19.66 -30.62
N GLN A 255 -21.13 -20.70 -31.36
CA GLN A 255 -20.85 -22.02 -30.79
C GLN A 255 -19.63 -22.03 -29.88
N LEU A 256 -18.57 -21.30 -30.24
CA LEU A 256 -17.37 -21.18 -29.39
C LEU A 256 -17.70 -20.48 -28.07
N VAL A 257 -18.52 -19.41 -28.11
CA VAL A 257 -18.99 -18.72 -26.91
C VAL A 257 -19.88 -19.63 -26.06
N LEU A 258 -20.82 -20.35 -26.69
CA LEU A 258 -21.73 -21.29 -25.99
C LEU A 258 -20.96 -22.41 -25.28
N ASN A 259 -19.92 -22.93 -25.92
CA ASN A 259 -19.09 -24.00 -25.37
C ASN A 259 -17.99 -23.49 -24.41
N ASN A 260 -17.88 -22.16 -24.19
CA ASN A 260 -16.79 -21.55 -23.43
C ASN A 260 -15.41 -22.01 -23.93
N ASP A 261 -15.23 -22.00 -25.26
CA ASP A 261 -14.02 -22.48 -25.90
C ASP A 261 -12.88 -21.47 -25.77
N SER A 262 -11.65 -21.95 -25.60
CA SER A 262 -10.43 -21.13 -25.53
C SER A 262 -10.17 -20.23 -26.75
N LEU A 263 -10.75 -20.56 -27.92
CA LEU A 263 -10.66 -19.76 -29.13
C LEU A 263 -11.63 -18.58 -29.15
N SER A 264 -12.60 -18.53 -28.24
CA SER A 264 -13.50 -17.39 -28.10
C SER A 264 -12.78 -16.23 -27.39
N THR A 265 -13.01 -15.00 -27.85
CA THR A 265 -12.58 -13.78 -27.13
C THR A 265 -13.62 -13.34 -26.09
N VAL A 266 -14.83 -13.89 -26.18
CA VAL A 266 -15.99 -13.53 -25.38
C VAL A 266 -16.55 -14.78 -24.72
N THR A 267 -16.90 -14.68 -23.45
CA THR A 267 -17.61 -15.70 -22.69
C THR A 267 -18.85 -15.09 -22.05
N VAL A 268 -19.78 -15.93 -21.60
CA VAL A 268 -20.96 -15.46 -20.89
C VAL A 268 -20.89 -15.99 -19.46
N LEU A 269 -20.92 -15.08 -18.48
CA LEU A 269 -20.90 -15.44 -17.08
C LEU A 269 -22.22 -15.08 -16.39
N PRO A 270 -22.70 -15.91 -15.45
CA PRO A 270 -23.78 -15.54 -14.57
C PRO A 270 -23.27 -14.61 -13.46
N TYR A 271 -24.11 -13.67 -13.04
CA TYR A 271 -23.93 -12.88 -11.83
C TYR A 271 -25.26 -12.82 -11.07
N THR A 272 -25.23 -13.06 -9.76
CA THR A 272 -26.43 -13.04 -8.93
C THR A 272 -26.25 -12.03 -7.81
N ASP A 273 -27.23 -11.15 -7.65
CA ASP A 273 -27.36 -10.23 -6.52
C ASP A 273 -28.80 -10.22 -5.99
N ASP A 274 -29.11 -9.33 -5.05
CA ASP A 274 -30.44 -9.20 -4.43
C ASP A 274 -31.57 -8.89 -5.42
N ARG A 275 -31.25 -8.39 -6.63
CA ARG A 275 -32.21 -8.04 -7.69
C ARG A 275 -32.49 -9.22 -8.63
N GLY A 276 -31.70 -10.29 -8.54
CA GLY A 276 -31.88 -11.52 -9.30
C GLY A 276 -30.60 -12.03 -9.97
N THR A 277 -30.77 -12.95 -10.92
CA THR A 277 -29.68 -13.52 -11.71
C THR A 277 -29.61 -12.89 -13.08
N PHE A 278 -28.42 -12.41 -13.43
CA PHE A 278 -28.05 -11.80 -14.70
C PHE A 278 -27.08 -12.73 -15.43
N SER A 279 -27.11 -12.69 -16.74
CA SER A 279 -26.01 -13.19 -17.58
C SER A 279 -25.42 -12.00 -18.33
N TYR A 280 -24.11 -11.98 -18.54
CA TYR A 280 -23.44 -10.86 -19.20
C TYR A 280 -22.22 -11.34 -19.98
N PHE A 281 -21.83 -10.58 -21.03
CA PHE A 281 -20.60 -10.87 -21.74
C PHE A 281 -19.38 -10.50 -20.88
N HIS A 282 -18.42 -11.40 -20.82
CA HIS A 282 -17.18 -11.25 -20.10
C HIS A 282 -16.01 -11.63 -21.00
N SER A 283 -14.84 -11.06 -20.75
CA SER A 283 -13.66 -11.38 -21.54
C SER A 283 -13.24 -12.83 -21.26
N ALA A 284 -13.00 -13.60 -22.31
CA ALA A 284 -12.62 -15.01 -22.22
C ALA A 284 -11.31 -15.25 -21.45
N TRP A 285 -10.54 -14.18 -21.22
CA TRP A 285 -9.22 -14.22 -20.59
C TRP A 285 -9.30 -14.39 -19.06
N GLY A 286 -10.53 -14.46 -18.52
CA GLY A 286 -10.91 -14.26 -17.12
C GLY A 286 -10.33 -15.18 -16.05
N ASP A 287 -9.46 -16.14 -16.37
CA ASP A 287 -8.82 -16.99 -15.34
C ASP A 287 -7.28 -17.04 -15.40
N ASN A 288 -6.64 -16.26 -16.27
CA ASN A 288 -5.18 -16.11 -16.18
C ASN A 288 -4.83 -15.30 -14.92
N THR A 289 -3.88 -15.80 -14.14
CA THR A 289 -3.37 -15.15 -12.91
C THR A 289 -2.92 -13.71 -13.12
N ALA A 290 -2.47 -13.37 -14.34
CA ALA A 290 -2.12 -12.02 -14.76
C ALA A 290 -3.29 -11.01 -14.73
N HIS A 291 -4.55 -11.46 -14.89
CA HIS A 291 -5.73 -10.59 -14.86
C HIS A 291 -6.28 -10.39 -13.46
N ARG A 292 -6.04 -11.32 -12.52
CA ARG A 292 -6.37 -11.10 -11.09
C ARG A 292 -5.52 -10.00 -10.45
N SER A 293 -4.40 -9.64 -11.08
CA SER A 293 -3.57 -8.49 -10.73
C SER A 293 -3.96 -7.21 -11.47
N VAL A 294 -5.07 -7.16 -12.22
CA VAL A 294 -5.55 -5.92 -12.85
C VAL A 294 -6.97 -5.64 -12.38
N ASP A 295 -7.15 -4.49 -11.75
CA ASP A 295 -8.46 -3.98 -11.38
C ASP A 295 -8.95 -3.07 -12.53
N TYR A 296 -10.20 -3.23 -12.99
CA TYR A 296 -10.69 -2.50 -14.16
C TYR A 296 -12.19 -2.23 -14.13
N THR A 297 -12.61 -1.22 -14.88
CA THR A 297 -14.02 -0.92 -15.18
C THR A 297 -14.30 -1.26 -16.64
N ALA A 298 -15.39 -1.99 -16.87
CA ALA A 298 -15.83 -2.38 -18.20
C ALA A 298 -17.34 -2.13 -18.38
N PHE A 299 -17.71 -1.84 -19.62
CA PHE A 299 -19.06 -1.86 -20.12
C PHE A 299 -19.32 -3.17 -20.87
N THR A 300 -20.53 -3.69 -20.73
CA THR A 300 -20.94 -4.93 -21.38
C THR A 300 -22.44 -5.00 -21.55
N TYR A 301 -22.90 -5.93 -22.37
CA TYR A 301 -24.31 -6.25 -22.49
C TYR A 301 -24.64 -7.48 -21.68
N GLY A 302 -25.85 -7.49 -21.12
CA GLY A 302 -26.37 -8.66 -20.44
C GLY A 302 -27.86 -8.84 -20.63
N LEU A 303 -28.35 -9.90 -20.01
CA LEU A 303 -29.72 -10.36 -20.12
C LEU A 303 -30.19 -10.83 -18.75
N GLN A 304 -31.37 -10.36 -18.36
CA GLN A 304 -32.08 -10.87 -17.20
C GLN A 304 -33.39 -11.48 -17.69
N THR A 305 -33.58 -12.76 -17.43
CA THR A 305 -34.83 -13.46 -17.75
C THR A 305 -35.54 -13.84 -16.46
N GLN A 306 -36.86 -13.70 -16.45
CA GLN A 306 -37.73 -14.17 -15.39
C GLN A 306 -38.82 -15.00 -16.02
N CYS A 307 -38.98 -16.23 -15.53
CA CYS A 307 -40.01 -17.16 -15.98
C CYS A 307 -40.92 -17.51 -14.82
N ARG A 308 -42.19 -17.77 -15.14
CA ARG A 308 -43.16 -18.36 -14.22
C ARG A 308 -43.83 -19.54 -14.90
N PRO A 309 -44.14 -20.61 -14.15
CA PRO A 309 -45.02 -21.64 -14.67
C PRO A 309 -46.43 -21.08 -14.87
N VAL A 310 -47.09 -21.51 -15.94
CA VAL A 310 -48.48 -21.13 -16.27
C VAL A 310 -49.34 -22.32 -16.68
N THR A 311 -48.81 -23.53 -16.51
CA THR A 311 -49.44 -24.80 -16.89
C THR A 311 -50.85 -24.93 -16.31
N ASN A 312 -51.01 -24.69 -15.01
CA ASN A 312 -52.29 -24.83 -14.30
C ASN A 312 -53.31 -23.78 -14.73
N GLN A 313 -52.86 -22.57 -15.07
CA GLN A 313 -53.73 -21.47 -15.47
C GLN A 313 -54.58 -21.82 -16.71
N TYR A 314 -54.10 -22.74 -17.53
CA TYR A 314 -54.74 -23.13 -18.79
C TYR A 314 -55.36 -24.52 -18.77
N ASN A 315 -55.45 -25.15 -17.60
CA ASN A 315 -56.13 -26.43 -17.35
C ASN A 315 -55.78 -27.49 -18.42
N LEU A 316 -54.49 -27.76 -18.57
CA LEU A 316 -53.98 -28.78 -19.50
C LEU A 316 -54.64 -30.14 -19.21
N VAL A 317 -55.37 -30.65 -20.19
CA VAL A 317 -55.98 -31.99 -20.12
C VAL A 317 -55.09 -32.96 -20.89
N VAL A 318 -54.76 -34.08 -20.24
CA VAL A 318 -54.03 -35.18 -20.88
C VAL A 318 -55.06 -36.18 -21.38
N GLU A 319 -55.23 -36.31 -22.69
CA GLU A 319 -56.16 -37.24 -23.35
C GLU A 319 -55.37 -38.26 -24.18
N ASP A 320 -55.27 -39.51 -23.72
CA ASP A 320 -54.49 -40.58 -24.36
C ASP A 320 -53.06 -40.14 -24.74
N SER A 321 -52.72 -40.03 -26.02
CA SER A 321 -51.41 -39.57 -26.54
C SER A 321 -51.33 -38.07 -26.85
N MET A 322 -52.41 -37.33 -26.61
CA MET A 322 -52.54 -35.91 -26.92
C MET A 322 -52.65 -35.07 -25.65
N THR A 323 -51.98 -33.93 -25.65
CA THR A 323 -52.07 -32.94 -24.58
C THR A 323 -52.45 -31.58 -25.17
N PRO A 324 -53.71 -31.45 -25.66
CA PRO A 324 -54.16 -30.23 -26.28
C PRO A 324 -54.10 -29.07 -25.28
N PHE A 325 -53.67 -27.92 -25.76
CA PHE A 325 -53.58 -26.72 -24.93
C PHE A 325 -54.06 -25.49 -25.67
N SER A 326 -54.67 -24.57 -24.93
CA SER A 326 -55.15 -23.31 -25.50
C SER A 326 -54.89 -22.17 -24.52
N CYS A 327 -53.68 -21.63 -24.56
CA CYS A 327 -53.30 -20.52 -23.70
C CYS A 327 -53.78 -19.17 -24.24
N SER A 328 -53.70 -18.98 -25.55
CA SER A 328 -54.23 -17.81 -26.26
C SER A 328 -54.58 -18.16 -27.71
N PRO A 329 -55.30 -17.29 -28.45
CA PRO A 329 -55.61 -17.53 -29.87
C PRO A 329 -54.37 -17.79 -30.74
N VAL A 330 -53.21 -17.28 -30.33
CA VAL A 330 -51.94 -17.39 -31.06
C VAL A 330 -50.95 -18.38 -30.43
N PHE A 331 -51.25 -18.89 -29.22
CA PHE A 331 -50.47 -19.91 -28.53
C PHE A 331 -51.44 -21.00 -28.04
N SER A 332 -51.89 -21.80 -28.99
CA SER A 332 -52.75 -22.95 -28.77
C SER A 332 -52.36 -24.04 -29.75
N GLU A 333 -52.46 -25.29 -29.31
CA GLU A 333 -52.22 -26.45 -30.15
C GLU A 333 -53.24 -27.53 -29.79
N THR A 334 -54.18 -27.75 -30.72
CA THR A 334 -55.33 -28.65 -30.54
C THR A 334 -55.25 -29.89 -31.43
N THR A 335 -54.16 -30.07 -32.19
CA THR A 335 -54.12 -31.02 -33.33
C THR A 335 -52.82 -31.82 -33.52
N ARG A 336 -51.82 -31.71 -32.63
CA ARG A 336 -50.60 -32.54 -32.74
C ARG A 336 -50.66 -33.75 -31.82
N ASP A 337 -50.59 -34.93 -32.42
CA ASP A 337 -50.13 -36.15 -31.75
C ASP A 337 -48.67 -35.93 -31.36
N PHE A 338 -48.43 -35.63 -30.09
CA PHE A 338 -47.08 -35.55 -29.55
C PHE A 338 -46.63 -36.93 -29.09
N THR A 339 -46.38 -37.82 -30.05
CA THR A 339 -45.67 -39.06 -29.76
C THR A 339 -44.18 -38.74 -29.57
N GLY A 340 -43.76 -38.49 -28.33
CA GLY A 340 -42.35 -38.29 -27.96
C GLY A 340 -42.06 -36.94 -27.29
N ASP A 341 -40.78 -36.61 -27.17
CA ASP A 341 -40.33 -35.34 -26.59
C ASP A 341 -40.64 -34.19 -27.55
N THR A 342 -41.31 -33.15 -27.05
CA THR A 342 -41.59 -31.93 -27.82
C THR A 342 -41.26 -30.68 -27.04
N PHE A 343 -40.58 -29.76 -27.72
CA PHE A 343 -40.16 -28.47 -27.19
C PHE A 343 -40.30 -27.41 -28.27
N PHE A 344 -41.12 -26.38 -28.01
CA PHE A 344 -41.20 -25.23 -28.90
C PHE A 344 -41.54 -23.97 -28.13
N GLY A 345 -41.13 -22.83 -28.69
CA GLY A 345 -41.35 -21.52 -28.09
C GLY A 345 -41.96 -20.53 -29.07
N VAL A 346 -42.69 -19.58 -28.51
CA VAL A 346 -43.29 -18.46 -29.26
C VAL A 346 -42.97 -17.14 -28.57
N TYR A 347 -42.89 -16.06 -29.35
CA TYR A 347 -42.60 -14.72 -28.85
C TYR A 347 -43.80 -13.81 -29.04
N PHE A 348 -44.11 -13.02 -28.02
CA PHE A 348 -45.27 -12.13 -27.97
C PHE A 348 -44.88 -10.66 -28.10
N SER A 349 -45.86 -9.84 -28.48
CA SER A 349 -45.72 -8.37 -28.50
C SER A 349 -45.75 -7.77 -27.10
N ASP A 350 -46.51 -8.36 -26.18
CA ASP A 350 -46.72 -7.87 -24.82
C ASP A 350 -46.94 -9.03 -23.82
N SER A 351 -47.19 -8.66 -22.56
CA SER A 351 -47.43 -9.61 -21.48
C SER A 351 -48.80 -10.30 -21.52
N SER A 352 -49.71 -9.87 -22.41
CA SER A 352 -51.08 -10.42 -22.50
C SER A 352 -51.14 -11.71 -23.32
N MET A 353 -50.08 -12.03 -24.06
CA MET A 353 -50.01 -13.18 -24.99
C MET A 353 -51.07 -13.15 -26.11
N ALA A 354 -51.69 -11.99 -26.36
CA ALA A 354 -52.78 -11.85 -27.33
C ALA A 354 -52.27 -11.87 -28.78
N GLU A 355 -51.09 -11.31 -29.04
CA GLU A 355 -50.51 -11.22 -30.39
C GLU A 355 -49.05 -11.72 -30.42
N LEU A 356 -48.70 -12.40 -31.51
CA LEU A 356 -47.31 -12.77 -31.77
C LEU A 356 -46.50 -11.52 -32.12
N SER A 357 -45.23 -11.52 -31.69
CA SER A 357 -44.25 -10.56 -32.14
C SER A 357 -44.11 -10.66 -33.67
N LYS A 358 -44.54 -9.63 -34.41
CA LYS A 358 -44.46 -9.61 -35.88
C LYS A 358 -43.02 -9.84 -36.35
N GLN A 359 -42.86 -10.82 -37.24
CA GLN A 359 -41.60 -11.17 -37.90
C GLN A 359 -40.97 -9.91 -38.53
N PHE A 360 -39.75 -9.60 -38.11
CA PHE A 360 -38.83 -8.70 -38.81
C PHE A 360 -39.21 -7.22 -38.97
N SER A 361 -40.39 -6.79 -38.54
CA SER A 361 -40.94 -5.51 -39.03
C SER A 361 -41.18 -4.45 -37.95
N VAL A 362 -41.12 -4.80 -36.66
CA VAL A 362 -41.40 -3.85 -35.58
C VAL A 362 -40.25 -3.86 -34.57
N PRO A 363 -39.64 -2.70 -34.28
CA PRO A 363 -38.65 -2.62 -33.21
C PRO A 363 -39.30 -3.03 -31.90
N VAL A 364 -38.72 -4.03 -31.25
CA VAL A 364 -39.23 -4.53 -29.97
C VAL A 364 -38.76 -3.58 -28.89
N ASN A 365 -39.69 -3.12 -28.06
CA ASN A 365 -39.34 -2.35 -26.87
C ASN A 365 -38.45 -3.20 -25.94
N ASN A 366 -37.63 -2.54 -25.12
CA ASN A 366 -36.83 -3.28 -24.16
C ASN A 366 -37.72 -3.86 -23.05
N THR A 367 -37.42 -5.11 -22.71
CA THR A 367 -38.28 -6.21 -22.23
C THR A 367 -39.16 -6.83 -23.32
N PHE A 368 -38.86 -8.09 -23.66
CA PHE A 368 -39.66 -8.91 -24.57
C PHE A 368 -40.22 -10.16 -23.88
N PHE A 369 -41.34 -10.65 -24.39
CA PHE A 369 -42.12 -11.74 -23.80
C PHE A 369 -42.11 -12.98 -24.69
N PHE A 370 -42.05 -14.15 -24.08
CA PHE A 370 -42.09 -15.43 -24.78
C PHE A 370 -42.65 -16.54 -23.88
N ALA A 371 -43.15 -17.61 -24.50
CA ALA A 371 -43.54 -18.81 -23.79
C ALA A 371 -42.92 -20.04 -24.44
N TYR A 372 -42.66 -21.06 -23.63
CA TYR A 372 -42.22 -22.37 -24.08
C TYR A 372 -43.19 -23.44 -23.58
N TYR A 373 -43.60 -24.31 -24.50
CA TYR A 373 -44.26 -25.56 -24.19
C TYR A 373 -43.22 -26.68 -24.21
N SER A 374 -43.28 -27.53 -23.19
CA SER A 374 -42.39 -28.70 -23.06
C SER A 374 -43.21 -29.93 -22.70
N ASN A 375 -42.93 -31.03 -23.39
CA ASN A 375 -43.38 -32.38 -23.03
C ASN A 375 -42.16 -33.29 -23.16
N PHE A 376 -41.66 -33.79 -22.03
CA PHE A 376 -40.52 -34.70 -22.01
C PHE A 376 -40.95 -36.07 -21.49
N ALA A 377 -41.12 -37.03 -22.39
CA ALA A 377 -41.51 -38.40 -22.09
C ALA A 377 -40.43 -39.13 -21.26
N THR A 378 -39.16 -38.74 -21.40
CA THR A 378 -38.03 -39.39 -20.70
C THR A 378 -37.75 -38.84 -19.30
N VAL A 379 -38.39 -37.73 -18.89
CA VAL A 379 -38.15 -37.11 -17.58
C VAL A 379 -39.23 -37.58 -16.62
N THR A 380 -38.92 -38.62 -15.85
CA THR A 380 -39.79 -39.08 -14.76
C THR A 380 -39.74 -38.03 -13.64
N SER A 381 -40.82 -37.27 -13.47
CA SER A 381 -41.00 -36.43 -12.29
C SER A 381 -40.88 -37.33 -11.05
N ASP A 382 -39.96 -37.02 -10.13
CA ASP A 382 -39.93 -37.61 -8.80
C ASP A 382 -41.34 -37.55 -8.17
N ASP A 383 -41.69 -38.47 -7.27
CA ASP A 383 -43.00 -38.43 -6.56
C ASP A 383 -43.15 -37.13 -5.73
N ARG A 384 -42.05 -36.42 -5.50
CA ARG A 384 -42.03 -35.10 -4.86
C ARG A 384 -42.68 -34.00 -5.70
N LEU A 385 -42.77 -34.17 -7.02
CA LEU A 385 -43.34 -33.21 -7.96
C LEU A 385 -44.77 -33.58 -8.38
N SER A 386 -45.33 -34.69 -7.89
CA SER A 386 -46.69 -35.14 -8.26
C SER A 386 -47.78 -34.17 -7.82
N ASP A 387 -47.51 -33.43 -6.75
CA ASP A 387 -48.47 -32.52 -6.12
C ASP A 387 -48.31 -31.07 -6.62
N ASP A 388 -47.36 -30.81 -7.52
CA ASP A 388 -47.15 -29.48 -8.10
C ASP A 388 -48.18 -29.24 -9.21
N PRO A 389 -49.12 -28.29 -9.03
CA PRO A 389 -50.23 -28.11 -9.97
C PRO A 389 -49.77 -27.61 -11.35
N ASP A 390 -48.56 -27.07 -11.43
CA ASP A 390 -48.00 -26.53 -12.67
C ASP A 390 -47.13 -27.55 -13.44
N LEU A 391 -47.10 -28.81 -12.99
CA LEU A 391 -46.43 -29.92 -13.65
C LEU A 391 -47.45 -31.03 -13.93
N VAL A 392 -47.75 -31.24 -15.21
CA VAL A 392 -48.70 -32.26 -15.63
C VAL A 392 -47.95 -33.52 -16.03
N ARG A 393 -48.34 -34.67 -15.47
CA ARG A 393 -47.78 -35.98 -15.83
C ARG A 393 -48.44 -36.49 -17.11
N GLY A 394 -47.63 -36.88 -18.08
CA GLY A 394 -48.12 -37.56 -19.29
C GLY A 394 -48.67 -38.96 -18.98
N THR A 395 -49.63 -39.44 -19.78
CA THR A 395 -50.24 -40.79 -19.70
C THR A 395 -49.22 -41.92 -19.82
N HIS A 396 -48.14 -41.70 -20.56
CA HIS A 396 -47.04 -42.66 -20.73
C HIS A 396 -45.81 -42.34 -19.87
N GLY A 397 -45.98 -41.50 -18.84
CA GLY A 397 -44.89 -40.90 -18.08
C GLY A 397 -44.38 -39.60 -18.71
N GLY A 398 -43.46 -38.94 -18.02
CA GLY A 398 -42.91 -37.65 -18.47
C GLY A 398 -43.51 -36.44 -17.76
N SER A 399 -42.88 -35.29 -17.97
CA SER A 399 -43.27 -34.01 -17.37
C SER A 399 -43.67 -33.02 -18.47
N ILE A 400 -44.87 -32.46 -18.35
CA ILE A 400 -45.44 -31.45 -19.25
C ILE A 400 -45.59 -30.15 -18.48
N PHE A 401 -45.06 -29.07 -19.05
CA PHE A 401 -45.16 -27.75 -18.45
C PHE A 401 -45.12 -26.64 -19.49
N ILE A 402 -45.69 -25.50 -19.13
CA ILE A 402 -45.67 -24.27 -19.90
C ILE A 402 -45.02 -23.19 -19.05
N LEU A 403 -43.97 -22.57 -19.60
CA LEU A 403 -43.32 -21.43 -18.99
C LEU A 403 -43.68 -20.17 -19.75
N PHE A 404 -44.10 -19.14 -19.02
CA PHE A 404 -44.19 -17.79 -19.53
C PHE A 404 -43.03 -16.96 -19.00
N CYS A 405 -42.31 -16.29 -19.89
CA CYS A 405 -41.07 -15.60 -19.57
C CYS A 405 -41.07 -14.18 -20.12
N GLN A 406 -40.38 -13.31 -19.39
CA GLN A 406 -39.98 -11.99 -19.84
C GLN A 406 -38.46 -11.87 -19.74
N ALA A 407 -37.83 -11.27 -20.75
CA ALA A 407 -36.39 -11.05 -20.76
C ALA A 407 -36.07 -9.59 -21.10
N THR A 408 -35.22 -8.99 -20.28
CA THR A 408 -34.79 -7.60 -20.40
C THR A 408 -33.31 -7.55 -20.74
N VAL A 409 -32.97 -6.85 -21.82
CA VAL A 409 -31.59 -6.65 -22.25
C VAL A 409 -31.02 -5.44 -21.52
N LEU A 410 -29.82 -5.60 -20.98
CA LEU A 410 -29.23 -4.63 -20.07
C LEU A 410 -27.88 -4.16 -20.60
N ASP A 411 -27.65 -2.86 -20.46
CA ASP A 411 -26.35 -2.20 -20.48
C ASP A 411 -25.76 -2.30 -19.07
N ILE A 412 -24.56 -2.86 -18.95
CA ILE A 412 -23.95 -3.20 -17.67
C ILE A 412 -22.62 -2.47 -17.57
N HIS A 413 -22.44 -1.72 -16.49
CA HIS A 413 -21.15 -1.17 -16.09
C HIS A 413 -20.70 -1.90 -14.82
N TYR A 414 -19.56 -2.56 -14.89
CA TYR A 414 -19.04 -3.31 -13.75
C TYR A 414 -17.57 -2.99 -13.46
N ASP A 415 -17.23 -3.06 -12.17
CA ASP A 415 -15.87 -2.93 -11.68
C ASP A 415 -15.39 -4.32 -11.22
N SER A 416 -14.35 -4.83 -11.86
CA SER A 416 -13.66 -6.04 -11.43
C SER A 416 -12.46 -5.65 -10.58
N ILE A 417 -12.50 -6.00 -9.29
CA ILE A 417 -11.45 -5.72 -8.32
C ILE A 417 -11.04 -7.05 -7.70
N ASN A 418 -9.75 -7.38 -7.76
CA ASN A 418 -9.23 -8.68 -7.27
C ASN A 418 -9.87 -9.91 -7.94
N GLY A 419 -10.31 -9.80 -9.20
CA GLY A 419 -11.02 -10.87 -9.89
C GLY A 419 -12.44 -11.13 -9.40
N SER A 420 -12.99 -10.27 -8.53
CA SER A 420 -14.40 -10.29 -8.15
C SER A 420 -15.09 -8.99 -8.57
N ILE A 421 -16.38 -9.07 -8.87
CA ILE A 421 -17.19 -7.89 -9.20
C ILE A 421 -17.47 -7.10 -7.92
N ALA A 422 -16.94 -5.89 -7.83
CA ALA A 422 -17.15 -4.98 -6.70
C ALA A 422 -18.37 -4.07 -6.91
N ARG A 423 -18.64 -3.70 -8.17
CA ARG A 423 -19.78 -2.88 -8.56
C ARG A 423 -20.42 -3.49 -9.79
N PHE A 424 -21.75 -3.58 -9.80
CA PHE A 424 -22.52 -4.10 -10.93
C PHE A 424 -23.76 -3.23 -11.18
N HIS A 425 -23.60 -2.23 -12.03
CA HIS A 425 -24.66 -1.30 -12.37
C HIS A 425 -25.32 -1.70 -13.69
N THR A 426 -26.65 -1.70 -13.71
CA THR A 426 -27.45 -2.17 -14.85
C THR A 426 -28.44 -1.09 -15.28
N SER A 427 -28.57 -0.85 -16.57
CA SER A 427 -29.62 -0.01 -17.17
C SER A 427 -30.26 -0.73 -18.35
N PRO A 428 -31.56 -0.51 -18.65
CA PRO A 428 -32.16 -1.07 -19.86
C PRO A 428 -31.42 -0.59 -21.11
N SER A 429 -30.98 -1.54 -21.95
CA SER A 429 -30.38 -1.24 -23.26
C SER A 429 -31.40 -0.66 -24.26
N ASN A 430 -30.90 -0.21 -25.40
CA ASN A 430 -31.74 0.30 -26.48
C ASN A 430 -32.44 -0.82 -27.27
N THR A 431 -33.48 -0.46 -28.02
CA THR A 431 -34.27 -1.40 -28.81
C THR A 431 -33.46 -2.09 -29.92
N SER A 432 -32.40 -1.46 -30.41
CA SER A 432 -31.52 -2.04 -31.45
C SER A 432 -30.78 -3.26 -30.91
N VAL A 433 -30.08 -3.12 -29.78
CA VAL A 433 -29.37 -4.22 -29.10
C VAL A 433 -30.37 -5.29 -28.65
N THR A 434 -31.56 -4.89 -28.17
CA THR A 434 -32.62 -5.84 -27.83
C THR A 434 -33.01 -6.72 -29.03
N ASN A 435 -33.19 -6.11 -30.22
CA ASN A 435 -33.49 -6.87 -31.43
C ASN A 435 -32.33 -7.78 -31.84
N LEU A 436 -31.08 -7.31 -31.70
CA LEU A 436 -29.89 -8.11 -32.02
C LEU A 436 -29.80 -9.40 -31.18
N ILE A 437 -30.29 -9.39 -29.94
CA ILE A 437 -30.30 -10.57 -29.06
C ILE A 437 -31.56 -11.42 -29.25
N LYS A 438 -32.73 -10.80 -29.42
CA LYS A 438 -34.01 -11.51 -29.56
C LYS A 438 -34.13 -12.25 -30.89
N ILE A 439 -33.72 -11.64 -32.00
CA ILE A 439 -33.92 -12.20 -33.36
C ILE A 439 -33.30 -13.59 -33.52
N PRO A 440 -32.04 -13.83 -33.13
CA PRO A 440 -31.45 -15.16 -33.13
C PRO A 440 -32.30 -16.18 -32.39
N MET A 441 -32.80 -15.80 -31.22
CA MET A 441 -33.57 -16.70 -30.35
C MET A 441 -34.97 -17.01 -30.87
N ALA A 442 -35.53 -16.14 -31.71
CA ALA A 442 -36.87 -16.30 -32.27
C ALA A 442 -36.88 -16.98 -33.64
N PHE A 443 -35.78 -16.91 -34.40
CA PHE A 443 -35.76 -17.30 -35.81
C PHE A 443 -34.60 -18.20 -36.21
N SER A 444 -33.62 -18.43 -35.34
CA SER A 444 -32.53 -19.37 -35.60
C SER A 444 -32.83 -20.73 -34.99
N ASP A 445 -32.52 -21.79 -35.73
CA ASP A 445 -32.56 -23.15 -35.21
C ASP A 445 -31.35 -23.43 -34.28
N PHE A 446 -30.37 -22.52 -34.20
CA PHE A 446 -29.17 -22.69 -33.38
C PHE A 446 -29.46 -22.84 -31.88
N SER A 447 -30.42 -22.07 -31.35
CA SER A 447 -30.71 -22.04 -29.92
C SER A 447 -31.69 -23.11 -29.45
N THR A 448 -32.39 -23.79 -30.35
CA THR A 448 -33.49 -24.72 -29.99
C THR A 448 -32.97 -25.94 -29.23
N VAL A 449 -31.96 -26.63 -29.76
CA VAL A 449 -31.34 -27.81 -29.14
C VAL A 449 -30.73 -27.51 -27.76
N PRO A 450 -29.88 -26.47 -27.56
CA PRO A 450 -29.33 -26.18 -26.24
C PRO A 450 -30.41 -25.72 -25.24
N LEU A 451 -31.46 -25.04 -25.69
CA LEU A 451 -32.59 -24.67 -24.84
C LEU A 451 -33.41 -25.88 -24.41
N GLU A 452 -33.69 -26.82 -25.33
CA GLU A 452 -34.40 -28.05 -25.02
C GLU A 452 -33.63 -28.88 -23.99
N ALA A 453 -32.31 -29.07 -24.21
CA ALA A 453 -31.46 -29.76 -23.27
C ALA A 453 -31.46 -29.08 -21.88
N SER A 454 -31.45 -27.75 -21.85
CA SER A 454 -31.51 -26.97 -20.61
C SER A 454 -32.86 -27.07 -19.91
N ALA A 455 -33.96 -27.07 -20.66
CA ALA A 455 -35.32 -27.28 -20.13
C ALA A 455 -35.47 -28.68 -19.53
N ARG A 456 -34.97 -29.71 -20.23
CA ARG A 456 -34.96 -31.10 -19.76
C ARG A 456 -34.13 -31.26 -18.48
N LYS A 457 -32.95 -30.62 -18.44
CA LYS A 457 -32.11 -30.59 -17.25
C LYS A 457 -32.81 -29.87 -16.09
N ALA A 458 -33.41 -28.71 -16.34
CA ALA A 458 -34.17 -27.97 -15.32
C ALA A 458 -35.34 -28.81 -14.77
N ALA A 459 -36.05 -29.54 -15.63
CA ALA A 459 -37.14 -30.43 -15.23
C ALA A 459 -36.67 -31.63 -14.39
N THR A 460 -35.44 -32.09 -14.61
CA THR A 460 -34.86 -33.22 -13.86
C THR A 460 -34.30 -32.79 -12.50
N ASP A 461 -33.65 -31.61 -12.46
CA ASP A 461 -32.90 -31.16 -11.28
C ASP A 461 -33.74 -30.39 -10.26
N SER A 462 -34.91 -29.88 -10.65
CA SER A 462 -35.70 -28.96 -9.83
C SER A 462 -36.69 -29.69 -8.92
N GLY A 463 -36.85 -29.21 -7.68
CA GLY A 463 -37.81 -29.75 -6.71
C GLY A 463 -39.19 -29.08 -6.75
N SER A 464 -39.40 -28.07 -7.60
CA SER A 464 -40.69 -27.40 -7.84
C SER A 464 -40.76 -26.78 -9.24
N SER A 465 -41.96 -26.48 -9.73
CA SER A 465 -42.22 -25.76 -10.98
C SER A 465 -41.63 -24.34 -10.99
N SER A 466 -41.58 -23.68 -9.83
CA SER A 466 -40.93 -22.37 -9.66
C SER A 466 -39.40 -22.46 -9.79
N GLU A 467 -38.78 -23.45 -9.16
CA GLU A 467 -37.33 -23.69 -9.29
C GLU A 467 -36.96 -24.07 -10.73
N LEU A 468 -37.79 -24.89 -11.39
CA LEU A 468 -37.67 -25.22 -12.81
C LEU A 468 -37.68 -23.95 -13.66
N ALA A 469 -38.67 -23.08 -13.46
CA ALA A 469 -38.78 -21.82 -14.19
C ALA A 469 -37.54 -20.92 -13.99
N GLN A 470 -37.00 -20.84 -12.77
CA GLN A 470 -35.78 -20.08 -12.48
C GLN A 470 -34.54 -20.67 -13.16
N ASN A 471 -34.37 -22.00 -13.12
CA ASN A 471 -33.27 -22.70 -13.77
C ASN A 471 -33.32 -22.56 -15.30
N PHE A 472 -34.52 -22.63 -15.88
CA PHE A 472 -34.73 -22.36 -17.30
C PHE A 472 -34.44 -20.90 -17.65
N ALA A 473 -34.92 -19.93 -16.85
CA ALA A 473 -34.66 -18.51 -17.08
C ALA A 473 -33.16 -18.16 -17.08
N LYS A 474 -32.40 -18.76 -16.15
CA LYS A 474 -30.93 -18.63 -16.12
C LYS A 474 -30.29 -19.19 -17.39
N SER A 475 -30.70 -20.39 -17.79
CA SER A 475 -30.15 -21.06 -18.98
C SER A 475 -30.50 -20.31 -20.27
N TYR A 476 -31.73 -19.80 -20.37
CA TYR A 476 -32.16 -18.95 -21.48
C TYR A 476 -31.28 -17.71 -21.58
N SER A 477 -30.99 -17.04 -20.46
CA SER A 477 -30.16 -15.83 -20.46
C SER A 477 -28.74 -16.11 -20.96
N LEU A 478 -28.14 -17.22 -20.53
CA LEU A 478 -26.82 -17.66 -20.98
C LEU A 478 -26.81 -18.02 -22.47
N ILE A 479 -27.76 -18.85 -22.92
CA ILE A 479 -27.84 -19.33 -24.30
C ILE A 479 -28.15 -18.17 -25.25
N ALA A 480 -29.02 -17.25 -24.86
CA ALA A 480 -29.36 -16.10 -25.69
C ALA A 480 -28.18 -15.16 -25.92
N LEU A 481 -27.39 -14.87 -24.88
CA LEU A 481 -26.16 -14.10 -25.04
C LEU A 481 -25.12 -14.87 -25.85
N ALA A 482 -24.92 -16.17 -25.58
CA ALA A 482 -23.95 -16.97 -26.33
C ALA A 482 -24.30 -17.08 -27.82
N THR A 483 -25.58 -17.31 -28.13
CA THR A 483 -26.13 -17.29 -29.51
C THR A 483 -25.88 -15.95 -30.18
N SER A 484 -25.91 -14.87 -29.40
CA SER A 484 -25.67 -13.50 -29.85
C SER A 484 -24.19 -13.09 -29.78
N GLY A 485 -23.27 -13.98 -29.42
CA GLY A 485 -21.85 -13.66 -29.23
C GLY A 485 -21.18 -13.04 -30.46
N GLN A 486 -21.68 -13.34 -31.66
CA GLN A 486 -21.24 -12.75 -32.92
C GLN A 486 -21.39 -11.22 -32.99
N ILE A 487 -22.31 -10.61 -32.22
CA ILE A 487 -22.61 -9.17 -32.35
C ILE A 487 -21.63 -8.28 -31.58
N VAL A 488 -20.85 -8.86 -30.67
CA VAL A 488 -19.97 -8.13 -29.76
C VAL A 488 -18.50 -8.37 -30.08
N THR A 489 -17.69 -7.37 -29.79
CA THR A 489 -16.23 -7.44 -29.86
C THR A 489 -15.62 -6.87 -28.58
N THR A 490 -14.46 -7.39 -28.19
CA THR A 490 -13.71 -6.88 -27.04
C THR A 490 -13.09 -5.53 -27.38
N ARG A 491 -13.04 -4.65 -26.38
CA ARG A 491 -12.47 -3.30 -26.46
C ARG A 491 -11.60 -3.06 -25.23
N LEU A 492 -10.77 -2.03 -25.30
CA LEU A 492 -9.93 -1.63 -24.17
C LEU A 492 -10.81 -1.19 -23.00
N ALA A 493 -10.49 -1.69 -21.80
CA ALA A 493 -11.12 -1.32 -20.55
C ALA A 493 -11.21 0.21 -20.41
N VAL A 494 -12.36 0.70 -19.92
CA VAL A 494 -12.61 2.14 -19.73
C VAL A 494 -11.57 2.72 -18.77
N PHE A 495 -11.34 2.00 -17.67
CA PHE A 495 -10.28 2.27 -16.71
C PHE A 495 -9.62 0.96 -16.34
N ALA A 496 -8.29 0.95 -16.20
CA ALA A 496 -7.55 -0.22 -15.75
C ALA A 496 -6.35 0.20 -14.90
N GLN A 497 -6.11 -0.51 -13.79
CA GLN A 497 -4.93 -0.38 -12.95
C GLN A 497 -4.36 -1.75 -12.60
N GLY A 498 -3.06 -1.93 -12.81
CA GLY A 498 -2.31 -3.09 -12.34
C GLY A 498 -2.06 -2.96 -10.84
N ARG A 499 -2.10 -4.09 -10.13
CA ARG A 499 -1.90 -4.21 -8.69
C ARG A 499 -0.86 -5.28 -8.42
N THR A 500 0.27 -4.84 -7.88
CA THR A 500 1.38 -5.71 -7.49
C THR A 500 1.61 -5.64 -5.99
N ILE A 501 1.85 -6.79 -5.36
CA ILE A 501 2.17 -6.83 -3.92
C ILE A 501 3.68 -6.63 -3.77
N HIS A 502 4.07 -5.57 -3.08
CA HIS A 502 5.47 -5.30 -2.76
C HIS A 502 5.71 -5.40 -1.25
N LEU A 503 6.86 -5.96 -0.88
CA LEU A 503 7.34 -5.91 0.49
C LEU A 503 7.96 -4.51 0.72
N LEU A 504 7.23 -3.66 1.43
CA LEU A 504 7.65 -2.29 1.74
C LEU A 504 8.00 -2.16 3.22
N THR A 505 8.87 -1.21 3.54
CA THR A 505 9.15 -0.85 4.93
C THR A 505 8.24 0.29 5.35
N ALA A 506 7.42 0.04 6.37
CA ALA A 506 6.54 1.03 6.98
C ALA A 506 7.27 1.73 8.15
N ILE A 507 7.30 3.07 8.12
CA ILE A 507 7.87 3.92 9.16
C ILE A 507 6.78 4.88 9.68
N LEU A 508 6.62 4.94 11.00
CA LEU A 508 5.75 5.93 11.63
C LEU A 508 6.39 7.33 11.57
N PRO A 509 5.62 8.39 11.24
CA PRO A 509 6.13 9.76 11.24
C PRO A 509 6.65 10.23 12.61
N GLY A 510 6.02 9.80 13.71
CA GLY A 510 6.40 10.22 15.08
C GLY A 510 7.85 9.88 15.47
N PRO A 511 8.27 8.60 15.42
CA PRO A 511 9.65 8.18 15.64
C PRO A 511 10.64 8.87 14.70
N LEU A 512 10.29 9.03 13.41
CA LEU A 512 11.11 9.72 12.41
C LEU A 512 11.42 11.17 12.83
N TYR A 513 10.39 11.96 13.15
CA TYR A 513 10.60 13.35 13.55
C TYR A 513 11.32 13.48 14.88
N THR A 514 11.07 12.55 15.82
CA THR A 514 11.76 12.53 17.11
C THR A 514 13.26 12.28 16.94
N PHE A 515 13.64 11.31 16.11
CA PHE A 515 15.02 11.02 15.76
C PHE A 515 15.74 12.23 15.17
N VAL A 516 15.11 12.90 14.20
CA VAL A 516 15.66 14.13 13.58
C VAL A 516 15.81 15.25 14.61
N ALA A 517 14.79 15.47 15.45
CA ALA A 517 14.81 16.53 16.46
C ALA A 517 15.93 16.35 17.49
N VAL A 518 16.15 15.11 17.96
CA VAL A 518 17.22 14.82 18.93
C VAL A 518 18.61 14.99 18.31
N ASN A 519 18.81 14.54 17.06
CA ASN A 519 20.08 14.76 16.35
C ASN A 519 20.36 16.26 16.14
N MET A 520 19.34 17.03 15.77
CA MET A 520 19.48 18.49 15.62
C MET A 520 19.74 19.19 16.95
N ALA A 521 19.13 18.75 18.05
CA ALA A 521 19.43 19.27 19.38
C ALA A 521 20.90 19.04 19.75
N PHE A 522 21.48 17.90 19.38
CA PHE A 522 22.90 17.60 19.56
C PHE A 522 23.80 18.60 18.82
N VAL A 523 23.45 18.91 17.56
CA VAL A 523 24.16 19.91 16.74
C VAL A 523 24.08 21.30 17.36
N VAL A 524 22.89 21.72 17.81
CA VAL A 524 22.69 23.03 18.44
C VAL A 524 23.53 23.17 19.72
N VAL A 525 23.53 22.16 20.59
CA VAL A 525 24.35 22.18 21.81
C VAL A 525 25.85 22.24 21.46
N GLY A 526 26.29 21.52 20.44
CA GLY A 526 27.67 21.61 19.95
C GLY A 526 28.07 23.00 19.49
N ILE A 527 27.22 23.65 18.69
CA ILE A 527 27.45 25.02 18.21
C ILE A 527 27.49 26.00 19.39
N VAL A 528 26.56 25.91 20.34
CA VAL A 528 26.52 26.78 21.53
C VAL A 528 27.80 26.63 22.37
N LEU A 529 28.26 25.39 22.62
CA LEU A 529 29.49 25.14 23.36
C LEU A 529 30.73 25.63 22.61
N ALA A 530 30.78 25.49 21.29
CA ALA A 530 31.90 26.00 20.48
C ALA A 530 31.94 27.53 20.45
N ILE A 531 30.79 28.21 20.34
CA ILE A 531 30.73 29.68 20.46
C ILE A 531 31.22 30.12 21.84
N TRP A 532 30.82 29.40 22.89
CA TRP A 532 31.24 29.71 24.25
C TRP A 532 32.75 29.52 24.44
N ALA A 533 33.32 28.44 23.90
CA ALA A 533 34.76 28.18 23.89
C ALA A 533 35.52 29.25 23.09
N ALA A 534 35.04 29.61 21.90
CA ALA A 534 35.69 30.59 21.03
C ALA A 534 35.75 31.99 21.66
N ARG A 535 34.73 32.41 22.42
CA ARG A 535 34.75 33.69 23.16
C ARG A 535 35.76 33.72 24.31
N VAL A 536 36.19 32.54 24.76
CA VAL A 536 37.03 32.38 25.94
C VAL A 536 38.50 32.15 25.57
N VAL A 537 38.76 31.54 24.42
CA VAL A 537 40.10 31.13 23.97
C VAL A 537 41.07 32.28 23.66
N SER A 538 40.58 33.52 23.58
CA SER A 538 41.43 34.71 23.41
C SER A 538 42.39 34.90 24.60
N ASP A 539 42.02 34.42 25.79
CA ASP A 539 42.89 34.45 26.97
C ASP A 539 43.90 33.29 26.92
N PRO A 540 45.22 33.56 26.81
CA PRO A 540 46.25 32.54 26.72
C PRO A 540 46.33 31.64 27.96
N ASN A 541 45.94 32.14 29.14
CA ASN A 541 46.00 31.39 30.39
C ASN A 541 44.96 30.28 30.43
N VAL A 542 43.82 30.45 29.76
CA VAL A 542 42.72 29.47 29.76
C VAL A 542 43.12 28.19 29.03
N HIS A 543 43.78 28.32 27.88
CA HIS A 543 44.24 27.17 27.10
C HIS A 543 45.34 26.40 27.83
N ASP A 544 46.32 27.12 28.39
CA ASP A 544 47.40 26.50 29.17
C ASP A 544 46.82 25.73 30.37
N LEU A 545 45.91 26.36 31.13
CA LEU A 545 45.22 25.68 32.24
C LEU A 545 44.41 24.46 31.78
N GLN A 546 43.64 24.57 30.69
CA GLN A 546 42.86 23.45 30.16
C GLN A 546 43.75 22.26 29.79
N SER A 547 44.91 22.53 29.17
CA SER A 547 45.86 21.49 28.79
C SER A 547 46.53 20.83 30.01
N ARG A 548 46.81 21.62 31.06
CA ARG A 548 47.40 21.14 32.32
C ARG A 548 46.42 20.35 33.18
N LEU A 549 45.13 20.67 33.13
CA LEU A 549 44.06 19.97 33.86
C LEU A 549 43.64 18.63 33.22
N SER A 550 44.36 18.18 32.19
CA SER A 550 44.20 16.84 31.61
C SER A 550 45.07 15.81 32.34
N VAL A 551 44.73 14.51 32.29
CA VAL A 551 45.59 13.45 32.86
C VAL A 551 47.00 13.49 32.27
N ALA A 552 47.11 13.75 30.96
CA ALA A 552 48.41 13.91 30.29
C ALA A 552 49.18 15.13 30.82
N GLY A 553 48.49 16.25 31.08
CA GLY A 553 49.07 17.46 31.67
C GLY A 553 49.58 17.24 33.09
N LEU A 554 48.78 16.61 33.95
CA LEU A 554 49.20 16.25 35.31
C LEU A 554 50.35 15.24 35.32
N ALA A 555 50.30 14.21 34.47
CA ALA A 555 51.36 13.22 34.36
C ALA A 555 52.67 13.85 33.86
N ALA A 556 52.60 14.71 32.84
CA ALA A 556 53.77 15.42 32.33
C ALA A 556 54.39 16.34 33.41
N GLN A 557 53.55 17.04 34.18
CA GLN A 557 54.02 17.92 35.26
C GLN A 557 54.73 17.15 36.39
N HIS A 558 54.34 15.89 36.66
CA HIS A 558 54.89 15.10 37.76
C HIS A 558 56.05 14.18 37.34
N PHE A 559 56.01 13.63 36.13
CA PHE A 559 56.96 12.60 35.68
C PHE A 559 57.98 13.07 34.64
N ASP A 560 57.76 14.22 34.01
CA ASP A 560 58.69 14.70 32.97
C ASP A 560 58.70 16.23 32.84
N PRO A 561 59.27 16.97 33.80
CA PRO A 561 59.24 18.44 33.80
C PRO A 561 59.92 19.06 32.58
N ILE A 562 60.84 18.34 31.93
CA ILE A 562 61.56 18.78 30.73
C ILE A 562 60.74 18.51 29.47
N ARG A 563 60.01 17.39 29.40
CA ARG A 563 59.15 17.02 28.25
C ARG A 563 57.72 17.55 28.36
N ALA A 564 57.27 17.95 29.55
CA ALA A 564 56.05 18.75 29.76
C ALA A 564 56.07 20.06 28.97
N ARG A 565 57.26 20.66 28.78
CA ARG A 565 57.46 21.81 27.88
C ARG A 565 57.28 21.48 26.39
N ARG A 566 57.37 20.22 25.96
CA ARG A 566 57.24 19.79 24.54
C ARG A 566 55.93 19.08 24.22
N ILE A 567 55.29 18.39 25.17
CA ILE A 567 54.00 17.68 24.93
C ILE A 567 52.87 18.66 24.60
N MET A 568 52.98 19.94 25.01
CA MET A 568 52.06 21.03 24.60
C MET A 568 52.01 21.30 23.08
N LEU A 569 52.95 20.76 22.30
CA LEU A 569 53.00 20.89 20.83
C LEU A 569 52.44 19.68 20.07
N PHE A 570 52.15 18.56 20.76
CA PHE A 570 51.91 17.26 20.11
C PHE A 570 50.56 16.61 20.47
N THR A 571 49.53 17.39 20.75
CA THR A 571 48.15 16.89 20.70
C THR A 571 47.62 17.04 19.27
N TRP A 572 47.60 15.91 18.56
CA TRP A 572 46.91 15.60 17.28
C TRP A 572 47.56 15.96 15.92
N ILE A 573 48.44 16.96 15.81
CA ILE A 573 48.99 17.34 14.48
C ILE A 573 50.05 16.35 13.96
N GLY A 574 50.65 15.53 14.83
CA GLY A 574 51.75 14.63 14.47
C GLY A 574 51.39 13.38 13.66
N CYS A 575 50.12 12.97 13.59
CA CYS A 575 49.73 11.69 12.98
C CYS A 575 49.30 11.79 11.50
N LEU A 576 49.08 13.00 10.98
CA LEU A 576 48.64 13.23 9.59
C LEU A 576 49.75 13.78 8.68
N ARG A 577 50.99 13.88 9.19
CA ARG A 577 52.12 14.46 8.44
C ARG A 577 53.35 13.54 8.38
N ARG A 578 53.14 12.23 8.53
CA ARG A 578 54.11 11.21 8.13
C ARG A 578 53.54 10.33 7.04
#